data_AF-A0AAD6B636-F1
#
_entry.id   AF-A0AAD6B636-F1
#
_cell.length_a   1.000
_cell.length_b   1.000
_cell.length_c   1.000
_cell.angle_alpha   90.00
_cell.angle_beta   90.00
_cell.angle_gamma   90.00
#
_symmetry.space_group_name_H-M   'P 1'
#
loop_
_entity.id
_entity.type
_entity.pdbx_description
1 polymer ?
#
loop_
_entity_poly.entity_id
_entity_poly.type
_entity_poly.pdbx_seq_one_letter_code
_entity_poly.pdbx_strand_id
1 'polypeptide(L)'
;ISPRGVKMITRTVSNNPRTTRVDLVNDLQRAGTKVTKATISNTLRRQGLKSCSARRVPLLKPVHVQARLKFAREHLDDPEEDWENVI
;
A
#
# COMPACT_ATOMS: atom_id res chain seq x y z
N ILE A 1 24.46 -2.14 1.16
CA ILE A 1 23.67 -3.21 0.50
C ILE A 1 23.95 -3.11 -0.99
N SER A 2 24.16 -4.23 -1.69
CA SER A 2 24.38 -4.22 -3.14
C SER A 2 23.16 -3.65 -3.89
N PRO A 3 23.33 -3.11 -5.11
CA PRO A 3 22.20 -2.64 -5.92
C PRO A 3 21.10 -3.69 -6.09
N ARG A 4 21.49 -4.96 -6.27
CA ARG A 4 20.57 -6.11 -6.33
C ARG A 4 19.78 -6.29 -5.03
N GLY A 5 20.43 -6.16 -3.87
CA GLY A 5 19.77 -6.23 -2.57
C GLY A 5 18.77 -5.10 -2.36
N VAL A 6 19.10 -3.87 -2.78
CA VAL A 6 18.18 -2.72 -2.72
C VAL A 6 16.95 -2.96 -3.63
N LYS A 7 17.16 -3.47 -4.85
CA LYS A 7 16.08 -3.82 -5.78
C LYS A 7 15.17 -4.92 -5.22
N MET A 8 15.75 -5.88 -4.48
CA MET A 8 14.98 -6.93 -3.82
C MET A 8 14.12 -6.36 -2.69
N ILE A 9 14.70 -5.52 -1.80
CA ILE A 9 13.97 -4.86 -0.71
C ILE A 9 12.80 -4.03 -1.24
N THR A 10 13.05 -3.16 -2.23
CA THR A 10 12.03 -2.28 -2.80
C THR A 10 10.89 -3.07 -3.43
N ARG A 11 11.21 -4.09 -4.24
CA ARG A 11 10.20 -4.97 -4.85
C ARG A 11 9.35 -5.70 -3.80
N THR A 12 9.98 -6.26 -2.75
CA THR A 12 9.24 -6.99 -1.72
C THR A 12 8.26 -6.08 -0.96
N VAL A 13 8.70 -4.88 -0.58
CA VAL A 13 7.85 -3.91 0.14
C VAL A 13 6.75 -3.35 -0.76
N SER A 14 7.03 -3.10 -2.04
CA SER A 14 6.01 -2.64 -3.00
C SER A 14 4.92 -3.70 -3.24
N ASN A 15 5.30 -4.98 -3.33
CA ASN A 15 4.34 -6.07 -3.55
C ASN A 15 3.52 -6.36 -2.28
N ASN A 16 4.15 -6.30 -1.11
CA ASN A 16 3.47 -6.49 0.16
C ASN A 16 3.92 -5.42 1.17
N PRO A 17 3.15 -4.32 1.33
CA PRO A 17 3.51 -3.25 2.26
C PRO A 17 3.43 -3.68 3.74
N ARG A 18 2.94 -4.89 4.03
CA ARG A 18 2.94 -5.47 5.39
C ARG A 18 4.25 -6.18 5.75
N THR A 19 5.17 -6.35 4.80
CA THR A 19 6.47 -6.98 5.05
C THR A 19 7.24 -6.20 6.12
N THR A 20 7.73 -6.90 7.13
CA THR A 20 8.44 -6.27 8.25
C THR A 20 9.93 -6.15 7.95
N ARG A 21 10.61 -5.29 8.73
CA ARG A 21 12.08 -5.21 8.69
C ARG A 21 12.76 -6.52 9.08
N VAL A 22 12.11 -7.35 9.91
CA VAL A 22 12.65 -8.66 10.31
C VAL A 22 12.64 -9.61 9.12
N ASP A 23 11.53 -9.64 8.37
CA ASP A 23 11.39 -10.46 7.18
C ASP A 23 12.46 -10.11 6.14
N LEU A 24 12.67 -8.80 5.91
CA LEU A 24 13.71 -8.34 4.99
C LEU A 24 15.14 -8.73 5.42
N VAL A 25 15.41 -8.74 6.72
CA VAL A 25 16.71 -9.22 7.24
C VAL A 25 16.88 -10.71 6.95
N ASN A 26 15.84 -11.51 7.20
CA ASN A 26 15.86 -12.96 6.96
C ASN A 26 16.04 -13.27 5.46
N ASP A 27 15.34 -12.56 4.58
CA ASP A 27 15.44 -12.73 3.13
C ASP A 27 16.83 -12.38 2.59
N LEU A 28 17.43 -11.30 3.09
CA LEU A 28 18.79 -10.92 2.70
C LEU A 28 19.82 -11.89 3.26
N GLN A 29 19.63 -12.38 4.48
CA GLN A 29 20.53 -13.38 5.07
C GLN A 29 20.48 -14.70 4.29
N ARG A 30 19.30 -15.13 3.81
CA ARG A 30 19.15 -16.27 2.89
C ARG A 30 19.89 -16.05 1.57
N ALA A 31 19.94 -14.81 1.08
CA ALA A 31 20.72 -14.42 -0.08
C ALA A 31 22.23 -14.21 0.22
N GLY A 32 22.72 -14.63 1.39
CA GLY A 32 24.12 -14.51 1.81
C GLY A 32 24.54 -13.11 2.26
N THR A 33 23.59 -12.18 2.41
CA THR A 33 23.87 -10.79 2.82
C THR A 33 23.41 -10.56 4.27
N LYS A 34 24.35 -10.55 5.22
CA LYS A 34 24.05 -10.22 6.61
C LYS A 34 23.88 -8.71 6.78
N VAL A 35 22.70 -8.26 7.22
CA VAL A 35 22.40 -6.84 7.46
C VAL A 35 21.68 -6.64 8.78
N THR A 36 21.79 -5.44 9.34
CA THR A 36 21.05 -5.05 10.54
C THR A 36 19.73 -4.36 10.18
N LYS A 37 18.77 -4.36 11.12
CA LYS A 37 17.47 -3.66 10.96
C LYS A 37 17.64 -2.15 10.70
N ALA A 38 18.69 -1.54 11.27
CA ALA A 38 19.00 -0.12 11.06
C ALA A 38 19.40 0.14 9.60
N THR A 39 20.24 -0.72 9.01
CA THR A 39 20.64 -0.63 7.59
C THR A 39 19.45 -0.77 6.64
N ILE A 40 18.52 -1.70 6.92
CA ILE A 40 17.25 -1.80 6.18
C ILE A 40 16.47 -0.48 6.27
N SER A 41 16.30 0.04 7.50
CA SER A 41 15.52 1.27 7.75
C SER A 41 16.09 2.46 6.98
N ASN A 42 17.42 2.63 6.98
CA ASN A 42 18.10 3.68 6.24
C ASN A 42 17.95 3.50 4.72
N THR A 43 18.00 2.25 4.24
CA THR A 43 17.80 1.93 2.82
C THR A 43 16.38 2.28 2.37
N LEU A 44 15.36 1.89 3.14
CA LEU A 44 13.96 2.22 2.85
C LEU A 44 13.75 3.75 2.77
N ARG A 45 14.29 4.50 3.73
CA ARG A 45 14.21 5.98 3.74
C ARG A 45 14.88 6.61 2.52
N ARG A 46 16.08 6.13 2.15
CA ARG A 46 16.79 6.61 0.95
C ARG A 46 16.04 6.30 -0.36
N GLN A 47 15.22 5.26 -0.36
CA GLN A 47 14.35 4.89 -1.49
C GLN A 47 12.97 5.58 -1.43
N GLY A 48 12.73 6.49 -0.47
CA GLY A 48 11.45 7.18 -0.31
C GLY A 48 10.32 6.32 0.25
N LEU A 49 10.61 5.11 0.72
CA LEU A 49 9.63 4.20 1.29
C LEU A 49 9.39 4.54 2.77
N LYS A 50 8.17 4.99 3.06
CA LYS A 50 7.70 5.29 4.42
C LYS A 50 6.83 4.17 4.97
N SER A 51 6.82 4.04 6.29
CA SER A 51 5.84 3.19 6.98
C SER A 51 4.43 3.75 6.79
N CYS A 52 3.47 2.86 6.50
CA CYS A 52 2.07 3.21 6.35
C CYS A 52 1.20 2.29 7.21
N SER A 53 0.16 2.86 7.82
CA SER A 53 -0.89 2.10 8.48
C SER A 53 -2.00 1.78 7.49
N ALA A 54 -2.53 0.55 7.53
CA ALA A 54 -3.68 0.18 6.71
C ALA A 54 -4.89 1.04 7.10
N ARG A 55 -5.58 1.62 6.11
CA ARG A 55 -6.81 2.38 6.34
C ARG A 55 -7.93 1.43 6.78
N ARG A 56 -8.69 1.81 7.81
CA ARG A 56 -9.92 1.11 8.20
C ARG A 56 -11.00 1.43 7.17
N VAL A 57 -11.51 0.42 6.49
CA VAL A 57 -12.59 0.55 5.49
C VAL A 57 -13.69 -0.47 5.77
N PRO A 58 -14.95 -0.18 5.42
CA PRO A 58 -16.03 -1.16 5.52
C PRO A 58 -15.73 -2.39 4.66
N LEU A 59 -16.12 -3.56 5.15
CA LEU A 59 -16.03 -4.82 4.38
C LEU A 59 -17.17 -4.86 3.36
N LEU A 60 -16.88 -4.44 2.13
CA LEU A 60 -17.85 -4.45 1.04
C LEU A 60 -17.84 -5.78 0.31
N LYS A 61 -19.04 -6.32 0.07
CA LYS A 61 -19.25 -7.44 -0.86
C LYS A 61 -19.23 -6.91 -2.31
N PRO A 62 -18.94 -7.76 -3.31
CA PRO A 62 -18.95 -7.35 -4.72
C PRO A 62 -20.25 -6.64 -5.16
N VAL A 63 -21.41 -7.10 -4.66
CA VAL A 63 -22.71 -6.46 -4.94
C VAL A 63 -22.78 -5.01 -4.45
N HIS A 64 -22.21 -4.70 -3.27
CA HIS A 64 -22.18 -3.33 -2.75
C HIS A 64 -21.28 -2.44 -3.59
N VAL A 65 -20.14 -2.97 -4.06
CA VAL A 65 -19.22 -2.24 -4.93
C VAL A 65 -19.90 -1.91 -6.26
N GLN A 66 -20.58 -2.88 -6.87
CA GLN A 66 -21.31 -2.67 -8.11
C GLN A 66 -22.44 -1.65 -7.96
N ALA A 67 -23.27 -1.77 -6.91
CA ALA A 67 -24.35 -0.82 -6.66
C ALA A 67 -23.82 0.60 -6.44
N ARG A 68 -22.75 0.77 -5.65
CA ARG A 68 -22.12 2.08 -5.41
C ARG A 68 -21.52 2.68 -6.69
N LEU A 69 -20.86 1.87 -7.51
CA LEU A 69 -20.30 2.33 -8.79
C LEU A 69 -21.40 2.68 -9.79
N LYS A 70 -22.51 1.94 -9.83
CA LYS A 70 -23.66 2.25 -10.67
C LYS A 70 -24.27 3.59 -10.25
N PHE A 71 -24.58 3.75 -8.96
CA PHE A 71 -25.09 4.99 -8.40
C PHE A 71 -24.18 6.18 -8.73
N ALA A 72 -22.87 6.07 -8.47
CA ALA A 72 -21.93 7.16 -8.71
C ALA A 72 -21.79 7.55 -10.20
N ARG A 73 -22.07 6.64 -11.14
CA ARG A 73 -22.06 6.95 -12.57
C ARG A 73 -23.36 7.58 -13.04
N GLU A 74 -24.49 7.09 -12.53
CA GLU A 74 -25.81 7.64 -12.85
C GLU A 74 -25.96 9.07 -12.34
N HIS A 75 -25.34 9.38 -11.20
CA HIS A 75 -25.46 10.67 -10.50
C HIS A 75 -24.19 11.53 -10.62
N LEU A 76 -23.34 11.28 -11.63
CA LEU A 76 -22.07 12.01 -11.79
C LEU A 76 -22.30 13.46 -12.26
N ASP A 77 -23.30 13.63 -13.13
CA ASP A 77 -23.62 14.87 -13.82
C ASP A 77 -24.97 15.45 -13.33
N ASP A 78 -25.43 15.02 -12.16
CA ASP A 78 -26.69 15.50 -11.60
C ASP A 78 -26.60 17.01 -11.31
N PRO A 79 -27.63 17.79 -11.71
CA PRO A 79 -27.69 19.22 -11.46
C PRO A 79 -27.72 19.55 -9.96
N GLU A 80 -27.28 20.75 -9.59
CA GLU A 80 -27.20 21.19 -8.18
C GLU A 80 -28.57 21.20 -7.50
N GLU A 81 -29.62 21.47 -8.28
CA GLU A 81 -31.03 21.44 -7.85
C GLU A 81 -31.46 20.07 -7.28
N ASP A 82 -30.89 18.96 -7.78
CA ASP A 82 -31.21 17.61 -7.27
C ASP A 82 -30.63 17.38 -5.86
N TRP A 83 -29.63 18.16 -5.45
CA TRP A 83 -28.99 18.07 -4.14
C TRP A 83 -29.63 18.98 -3.08
N GLU A 84 -30.43 19.98 -3.48
CA GLU A 84 -31.07 20.93 -2.55
C GLU A 84 -32.03 20.23 -1.57
N ASN A 85 -32.59 19.08 -1.95
CA ASN A 85 -33.58 18.33 -1.17
C ASN A 85 -32.98 17.20 -0.31
N VAL A 86 -31.65 17.05 -0.29
CA VAL A 86 -30.95 15.91 0.35
C VAL A 86 -30.44 16.23 1.78
N ILE A 87 -30.69 17.43 2.29
CA ILE A 87 -30.33 17.88 3.65
C ILE A 87 -31.52 17.79 4.60
#